data_AF-A0A183TPX9-F1
#
_entry.id   AF-A0A183TPX9-F1
#
_cell.length_a   1.000
_cell.length_b   1.000
_cell.length_c   1.000
_cell.angle_alpha   90.00
_cell.angle_beta   90.00
_cell.angle_gamma   90.00
#
_symmetry.space_group_name_H-M   'P 1'
#
loop_
_entity.id
_entity.type
_entity.pdbx_description
1 polymer ?
#
loop_
_entity_poly.entity_id
_entity_poly.type
_entity_poly.pdbx_seq_one_letter_code
_entity_poly.pdbx_strand_id
1 'polypeptide(L)'
;MTVRCAADVAIADYKRQFAIQKSLFDREVNEARAEADLANQLQTAIERQKICDEEVKVNIVEKTKQIEVEQSEVLLKSHILSSTVQEPALSEAYRIEVVAEGKKQATILAAQAAADAIRLVGAAKARVLQAVGEAEADGLRLKAEAFAEFSQAAKLRLILDCLPSVAAEVCAPLAKTSEIVILGGETRKPGVAPTTVASVSEDMIRIAGTLPQAVRALSGVDLSKVFLFIL
;
A
#
# COMPACT_ATOMS: atom_id res chain seq x y z
N MET A 1 -50.09 -130.43 38.97
CA MET A 1 -49.18 -129.30 39.26
C MET A 1 -48.63 -128.62 38.00
N THR A 2 -48.45 -129.32 36.88
CA THR A 2 -47.85 -128.80 35.63
C THR A 2 -48.72 -127.80 34.84
N VAL A 3 -50.05 -127.93 34.88
CA VAL A 3 -50.97 -127.07 34.11
C VAL A 3 -51.08 -125.64 34.67
N ARG A 4 -50.94 -125.46 35.98
CA ARG A 4 -50.94 -124.13 36.63
C ARG A 4 -49.67 -123.33 36.28
N CYS A 5 -48.49 -123.95 36.36
CA CYS A 5 -47.24 -123.28 35.98
C CYS A 5 -47.21 -122.85 34.50
N ALA A 6 -47.76 -123.65 33.57
CA ALA A 6 -47.83 -123.27 32.16
C ALA A 6 -48.76 -122.05 31.92
N ALA A 7 -49.89 -121.98 32.64
CA ALA A 7 -50.79 -120.84 32.59
C ALA A 7 -50.16 -119.56 33.19
N ASP A 8 -49.43 -119.68 34.30
CA ASP A 8 -48.74 -118.55 34.93
C ASP A 8 -47.61 -118.00 34.04
N VAL A 9 -46.87 -118.86 33.33
CA VAL A 9 -45.87 -118.46 32.33
C VAL A 9 -46.52 -117.71 31.16
N ALA A 10 -47.63 -118.23 30.62
CA ALA A 10 -48.36 -117.55 29.55
C ALA A 10 -48.88 -116.17 29.98
N ILE A 11 -49.42 -116.05 31.20
CA ILE A 11 -49.88 -114.77 31.76
C ILE A 11 -48.71 -113.78 31.90
N ALA A 12 -47.54 -114.23 32.33
CA ALA A 12 -46.34 -113.40 32.42
C ALA A 12 -45.85 -112.94 31.04
N ASP A 13 -45.88 -113.82 30.04
CA ASP A 13 -45.51 -113.49 28.67
C ASP A 13 -46.49 -112.49 28.04
N TYR A 14 -47.80 -112.65 28.23
CA TYR A 14 -48.80 -111.66 27.77
C TYR A 14 -48.62 -110.31 28.48
N LYS A 15 -48.33 -110.29 29.78
CA LYS A 15 -48.03 -109.05 30.51
C LYS A 15 -46.78 -108.36 29.97
N ARG A 16 -45.72 -109.13 29.67
CA ARG A 16 -44.49 -108.61 29.07
C ARG A 16 -44.73 -108.07 27.66
N GLN A 17 -45.43 -108.83 26.82
CA GLN A 17 -45.77 -108.41 25.45
C GLN A 17 -46.66 -107.17 25.46
N PHE A 18 -47.67 -107.11 26.34
CA PHE A 18 -48.50 -105.93 26.52
C PHE A 18 -47.70 -104.71 26.99
N ALA A 19 -46.77 -104.90 27.94
CA ALA A 19 -45.89 -103.82 28.39
C ALA A 19 -44.96 -103.32 27.27
N ILE A 20 -44.42 -104.22 26.45
CA ILE A 20 -43.61 -103.87 25.27
C ILE A 20 -44.46 -103.08 24.27
N GLN A 21 -45.64 -103.58 23.90
CA GLN A 21 -46.53 -102.90 22.95
C GLN A 21 -46.98 -101.53 23.48
N LYS A 22 -47.36 -101.44 24.75
CA LYS A 22 -47.68 -100.15 25.39
C LYS A 22 -46.51 -99.17 25.31
N SER A 23 -45.30 -99.62 25.61
CA SER A 23 -44.10 -98.76 25.51
C SER A 23 -43.79 -98.34 24.07
N LEU A 24 -44.08 -99.19 23.07
CA LEU A 24 -43.92 -98.84 21.66
C LEU A 24 -44.92 -97.76 21.25
N PHE A 25 -46.20 -97.91 21.58
CA PHE A 25 -47.21 -96.87 21.33
C PHE A 25 -46.92 -95.58 22.09
N ASP A 26 -46.50 -95.67 23.35
CA ASP A 26 -46.10 -94.49 24.13
C ASP A 26 -44.89 -93.80 23.46
N ARG A 27 -43.95 -94.54 22.86
CA ARG A 27 -42.83 -93.97 22.11
C ARG A 27 -43.31 -93.28 20.84
N GLU A 28 -44.15 -93.91 20.03
CA GLU A 28 -44.70 -93.33 18.81
C GLU A 28 -45.54 -92.08 19.10
N VAL A 29 -46.39 -92.11 20.13
CA VAL A 29 -47.18 -90.94 20.55
C VAL A 29 -46.28 -89.81 21.03
N ASN A 30 -45.20 -90.10 21.77
CA ASN A 30 -44.26 -89.08 22.21
C ASN A 30 -43.40 -88.53 21.06
N GLU A 31 -42.99 -89.38 20.10
CA GLU A 31 -42.31 -88.95 18.87
C GLU A 31 -43.21 -88.03 18.04
N ALA A 32 -44.47 -88.42 17.80
CA ALA A 32 -45.43 -87.61 17.08
C ALA A 32 -45.75 -86.29 17.80
N ARG A 33 -45.80 -86.29 19.14
CA ARG A 33 -45.96 -85.05 19.94
C ARG A 33 -44.74 -84.15 19.82
N ALA A 34 -43.53 -84.70 19.95
CA ALA A 34 -42.29 -83.92 19.80
C ALA A 34 -42.15 -83.34 18.39
N GLU A 35 -42.54 -84.07 17.36
CA GLU A 35 -42.54 -83.59 15.98
C GLU A 35 -43.59 -82.48 15.77
N ALA A 36 -44.79 -82.62 16.33
CA ALA A 36 -45.80 -81.57 16.32
C ALA A 36 -45.31 -80.30 17.05
N ASP A 37 -44.66 -80.45 18.21
CA ASP A 37 -44.09 -79.34 18.97
C ASP A 37 -42.96 -78.64 18.21
N LEU A 38 -42.06 -79.41 17.57
CA LEU A 38 -41.00 -78.88 16.70
C LEU A 38 -41.57 -78.16 15.47
N ALA A 39 -42.60 -78.72 14.84
CA ALA A 39 -43.28 -78.09 13.71
C ALA A 39 -43.95 -76.76 14.14
N ASN A 40 -44.61 -76.73 15.29
CA ASN A 40 -45.19 -75.52 15.87
C ASN A 40 -44.11 -74.46 16.17
N GLN A 41 -42.98 -74.87 16.76
CA GLN A 41 -41.85 -73.97 17.02
C GLN A 41 -41.23 -73.42 15.73
N LEU A 42 -41.05 -74.29 14.72
CA LEU A 42 -40.52 -73.89 13.42
C LEU A 42 -41.46 -72.90 12.72
N GLN A 43 -42.77 -73.15 12.73
CA GLN A 43 -43.75 -72.21 12.18
C GLN A 43 -43.70 -70.87 12.91
N THR A 44 -43.67 -70.90 14.25
CA THR A 44 -43.54 -69.68 15.06
C THR A 44 -42.27 -68.90 14.71
N ALA A 45 -41.14 -69.57 14.47
CA ALA A 45 -39.88 -68.93 14.08
C ALA A 45 -39.94 -68.33 12.66
N ILE A 46 -40.55 -69.05 11.70
CA ILE A 46 -40.75 -68.56 10.33
C ILE A 46 -41.65 -67.31 10.33
N GLU A 47 -42.74 -67.35 11.09
CA GLU A 47 -43.65 -66.20 11.23
C GLU A 47 -42.94 -65.01 11.87
N ARG A 48 -42.16 -65.22 12.93
CA ARG A 48 -41.34 -64.17 13.54
C ARG A 48 -40.33 -63.58 12.56
N GLN A 49 -39.66 -64.41 11.76
CA GLN A 49 -38.73 -63.92 10.74
C GLN A 49 -39.46 -63.03 9.72
N LYS A 50 -40.62 -63.48 9.21
CA LYS A 50 -41.44 -62.68 8.28
C LYS A 50 -41.89 -61.35 8.90
N ILE A 51 -42.26 -61.34 10.18
CA ILE A 51 -42.60 -60.11 10.91
C ILE A 51 -41.39 -59.19 10.98
N CYS A 52 -40.22 -59.68 11.41
CA CYS A 52 -39.00 -58.88 11.47
C CYS A 52 -38.58 -58.32 10.10
N ASP A 53 -38.69 -59.13 9.03
CA ASP A 53 -38.38 -58.68 7.67
C ASP A 53 -39.30 -57.52 7.23
N GLU A 54 -40.58 -57.61 7.57
CA GLU A 54 -41.55 -56.55 7.25
C GLU A 54 -41.35 -55.31 8.12
N GLU A 55 -41.03 -55.47 9.41
CA GLU A 55 -40.64 -54.37 10.31
C GLU A 55 -39.40 -53.62 9.80
N VAL A 56 -38.39 -54.35 9.32
CA VAL A 56 -37.20 -53.74 8.72
C VAL A 56 -37.56 -52.94 7.47
N LYS A 57 -38.44 -53.45 6.61
CA LYS A 57 -38.92 -52.69 5.43
C LYS A 57 -39.65 -51.42 5.84
N VAL A 58 -40.54 -51.49 6.82
CA VAL A 58 -41.24 -50.31 7.36
C VAL A 58 -40.22 -49.28 7.87
N ASN A 59 -39.21 -49.72 8.62
CA ASN A 59 -38.15 -48.83 9.12
C ASN A 59 -37.33 -48.19 7.99
N ILE A 60 -37.00 -48.94 6.94
CA ILE A 60 -36.30 -48.40 5.77
C ILE A 60 -37.14 -47.32 5.08
N VAL A 61 -38.44 -47.56 4.88
CA VAL A 61 -39.34 -46.59 4.27
C VAL A 61 -39.45 -45.34 5.13
N GLU A 62 -39.63 -45.48 6.44
CA GLU A 62 -39.68 -44.37 7.39
C GLU A 62 -38.40 -43.53 7.34
N LYS A 63 -37.22 -44.16 7.44
CA LYS A 63 -35.94 -43.46 7.33
C LYS A 63 -35.74 -42.79 5.99
N THR A 64 -36.14 -43.43 4.90
CA THR A 64 -36.06 -42.84 3.56
C THR A 64 -36.93 -41.60 3.47
N LYS A 65 -38.14 -41.64 4.01
CA LYS A 65 -39.03 -40.47 4.08
C LYS A 65 -38.49 -39.38 4.98
N GLN A 66 -37.84 -39.73 6.09
CA GLN A 66 -37.17 -38.76 6.95
C GLN A 66 -36.03 -38.05 6.22
N ILE A 67 -35.17 -38.80 5.52
CA ILE A 67 -34.09 -38.24 4.70
C ILE A 67 -34.65 -37.31 3.61
N GLU A 68 -35.76 -37.68 2.96
CA GLU A 68 -36.41 -36.87 1.92
C GLU A 68 -36.91 -35.53 2.48
N VAL A 69 -37.51 -35.54 3.68
CA VAL A 69 -37.95 -34.33 4.37
C VAL A 69 -36.75 -33.47 4.76
N GLU A 70 -35.72 -34.07 5.37
CA GLU A 70 -34.49 -33.36 5.77
C GLU A 70 -33.79 -32.72 4.56
N GLN A 71 -33.69 -33.44 3.43
CA GLN A 71 -33.15 -32.89 2.18
C GLN A 71 -33.96 -31.71 1.68
N SER A 72 -35.29 -31.81 1.71
CA SER A 72 -36.19 -30.73 1.31
C SER A 72 -36.03 -29.50 2.22
N GLU A 73 -35.86 -29.70 3.52
CA GLU A 73 -35.59 -28.63 4.48
C GLU A 73 -34.23 -27.96 4.25
N VAL A 74 -33.19 -28.74 3.96
CA VAL A 74 -31.86 -28.21 3.62
C VAL A 74 -31.91 -27.35 2.36
N LEU A 75 -32.66 -27.79 1.33
CA LEU A 75 -32.86 -27.01 0.11
C LEU A 75 -33.59 -25.69 0.40
N LEU A 76 -34.69 -25.72 1.16
CA LEU A 76 -35.40 -24.51 1.56
C LEU A 76 -34.49 -23.57 2.35
N LYS A 77 -33.72 -24.10 3.30
CA LYS A 77 -32.79 -23.31 4.11
C LYS A 77 -31.68 -22.70 3.27
N SER A 78 -31.18 -23.42 2.26
CA SER A 78 -30.22 -22.92 1.29
C SER A 78 -30.81 -21.78 0.45
N HIS A 79 -32.03 -21.93 -0.07
CA HIS A 79 -32.72 -20.89 -0.82
C HIS A 79 -32.99 -19.64 0.04
N ILE A 80 -33.46 -19.83 1.28
CA ILE A 80 -33.68 -18.73 2.23
C ILE A 80 -32.37 -18.01 2.52
N LEU A 81 -31.28 -18.75 2.75
CA LEU A 81 -29.96 -18.15 3.00
C LEU A 81 -29.45 -17.39 1.77
N SER A 82 -29.61 -17.96 0.58
CA SER A 82 -29.25 -17.30 -0.68
C SER A 82 -29.99 -15.98 -0.85
N SER A 83 -31.32 -15.98 -0.69
CA SER A 83 -32.13 -14.77 -0.88
C SER A 83 -31.99 -13.76 0.27
N THR A 84 -31.90 -14.21 1.52
CA THR A 84 -31.86 -13.33 2.69
C THR A 84 -30.48 -12.75 2.95
N VAL A 85 -29.41 -13.47 2.61
CA VAL A 85 -28.04 -13.08 2.98
C VAL A 85 -27.16 -12.86 1.77
N GLN A 86 -27.13 -13.80 0.82
CA GLN A 86 -26.17 -13.72 -0.30
C GLN A 86 -26.56 -12.64 -1.31
N GLU A 87 -27.82 -12.63 -1.77
CA GLU A 87 -28.31 -11.63 -2.72
C GLU A 87 -28.17 -10.18 -2.23
N PRO A 88 -28.58 -9.82 -1.00
CA PRO A 88 -28.37 -8.46 -0.50
C PRO A 88 -26.90 -8.14 -0.29
N ALA A 89 -26.08 -9.09 0.18
CA ALA A 89 -24.64 -8.88 0.32
C ALA A 89 -23.97 -8.62 -1.04
N LEU A 90 -24.35 -9.35 -2.09
CA LEU A 90 -23.86 -9.14 -3.45
C LEU A 90 -24.32 -7.80 -4.02
N SER A 91 -25.58 -7.43 -3.81
CA SER A 91 -26.11 -6.13 -4.23
C SER A 91 -25.39 -4.97 -3.53
N GLU A 92 -25.13 -5.10 -2.23
CA GLU A 92 -24.40 -4.10 -1.45
C GLU A 92 -22.93 -4.01 -1.88
N ALA A 93 -22.26 -5.14 -2.07
CA ALA A 93 -20.89 -5.19 -2.57
C ALA A 93 -20.78 -4.51 -3.95
N TYR A 94 -21.69 -4.84 -4.87
CA TYR A 94 -21.76 -4.22 -6.19
C TYR A 94 -22.00 -2.70 -6.09
N ARG A 95 -22.91 -2.27 -5.23
CA ARG A 95 -23.17 -0.84 -4.98
C ARG A 95 -21.92 -0.11 -4.49
N ILE A 96 -21.19 -0.71 -3.54
CA ILE A 96 -19.94 -0.13 -3.00
C ILE A 96 -18.87 -0.05 -4.09
N GLU A 97 -18.71 -1.10 -4.88
CA GLU A 97 -17.75 -1.14 -5.99
C GLU A 97 -18.04 -0.06 -7.04
N VAL A 98 -19.29 0.08 -7.46
CA VAL A 98 -19.70 1.12 -8.43
C VAL A 98 -19.47 2.52 -7.86
N VAL A 99 -19.79 2.76 -6.58
CA VAL A 99 -19.53 4.05 -5.93
C VAL A 99 -18.03 4.31 -5.79
N ALA A 100 -17.24 3.30 -5.46
CA ALA A 100 -15.79 3.41 -5.33
C ALA A 100 -15.12 3.70 -6.68
N GLU A 101 -15.51 2.98 -7.73
CA GLU A 101 -15.00 3.20 -9.09
C GLU A 101 -15.44 4.57 -9.62
N GLY A 102 -16.69 4.97 -9.37
CA GLY A 102 -17.17 6.32 -9.70
C GLY A 102 -16.37 7.42 -8.98
N LYS A 103 -16.06 7.24 -7.69
CA LYS A 103 -15.20 8.18 -6.94
C LYS A 103 -13.77 8.22 -7.49
N LYS A 104 -13.19 7.07 -7.81
CA LYS A 104 -11.85 6.96 -8.40
C LYS A 104 -11.77 7.63 -9.76
N GLN A 105 -12.78 7.43 -10.62
CA GLN A 105 -12.86 8.10 -11.91
C GLN A 105 -13.02 9.62 -11.72
N ALA A 106 -13.87 10.05 -10.79
CA ALA A 106 -14.04 11.47 -10.48
C ALA A 106 -12.74 12.12 -9.98
N THR A 107 -11.97 11.45 -9.12
CA THR A 107 -10.69 11.99 -8.64
C THR A 107 -9.62 12.03 -9.74
N ILE A 108 -9.56 11.01 -10.61
CA ILE A 108 -8.65 11.00 -11.77
C ILE A 108 -9.01 12.14 -12.72
N LEU A 109 -10.28 12.29 -13.08
CA LEU A 109 -10.73 13.36 -13.97
C LEU A 109 -10.48 14.74 -13.36
N ALA A 110 -10.74 14.91 -12.07
CA ALA A 110 -10.45 16.17 -11.37
C ALA A 110 -8.95 16.48 -11.35
N ALA A 111 -8.10 15.48 -11.10
CA ALA A 111 -6.65 15.63 -11.12
C ALA A 111 -6.12 15.95 -12.53
N GLN A 112 -6.66 15.30 -13.57
CA GLN A 112 -6.33 15.59 -14.97
C GLN A 112 -6.76 17.01 -15.35
N ALA A 113 -7.99 17.41 -15.01
CA ALA A 113 -8.48 18.76 -15.26
C ALA A 113 -7.63 19.83 -14.55
N ALA A 114 -7.22 19.58 -13.30
CA ALA A 114 -6.33 20.47 -12.57
C ALA A 114 -4.93 20.55 -13.19
N ALA A 115 -4.37 19.42 -13.62
CA ALA A 115 -3.09 19.37 -14.30
C ALA A 115 -3.12 20.13 -15.64
N ASP A 116 -4.17 19.96 -16.44
CA ASP A 116 -4.35 20.69 -17.69
C ASP A 116 -4.56 22.18 -17.47
N ALA A 117 -5.30 22.57 -16.43
CA ALA A 117 -5.45 23.98 -16.06
C ALA A 117 -4.09 24.61 -15.70
N ILE A 118 -3.28 23.94 -14.87
CA ILE A 118 -1.93 24.42 -14.52
C ILE A 118 -1.03 24.49 -15.76
N ARG A 119 -1.10 23.49 -16.65
CA ARG A 119 -0.33 23.47 -17.90
C ARG A 119 -0.71 24.63 -18.81
N LEU A 120 -2.01 24.91 -18.97
CA LEU A 120 -2.50 26.00 -19.81
C LEU A 120 -2.12 27.37 -19.23
N VAL A 121 -2.27 27.56 -17.93
CA VAL A 121 -1.83 28.79 -17.24
C VAL A 121 -0.31 28.95 -17.31
N GLY A 122 0.45 27.88 -17.10
CA GLY A 122 1.90 27.87 -17.20
C GLY A 122 2.37 28.21 -18.62
N ALA A 123 1.76 27.62 -19.65
CA ALA A 123 2.06 27.93 -21.05
C ALA A 123 1.71 29.39 -21.40
N ALA A 124 0.58 29.91 -20.91
CA ALA A 124 0.22 31.31 -21.11
C ALA A 124 1.24 32.25 -20.45
N LYS A 125 1.63 31.98 -19.20
CA LYS A 125 2.66 32.76 -18.49
C LYS A 125 4.02 32.70 -19.18
N ALA A 126 4.43 31.52 -19.64
CA ALA A 126 5.68 31.34 -20.38
C ALA A 126 5.69 32.16 -21.67
N ARG A 127 4.59 32.18 -22.44
CA ARG A 127 4.46 33.02 -23.64
C ARG A 127 4.53 34.51 -23.33
N VAL A 128 3.86 34.96 -22.27
CA VAL A 128 3.93 36.36 -21.84
C VAL A 128 5.36 36.73 -21.45
N LEU A 129 6.02 35.91 -20.63
CA LEU A 129 7.39 36.17 -20.20
C LEU A 129 8.38 36.14 -21.37
N GLN A 130 8.21 35.21 -22.31
CA GLN A 130 9.00 35.15 -23.53
C GLN A 130 8.81 36.43 -24.37
N ALA A 131 7.58 36.87 -24.60
CA ALA A 131 7.31 38.09 -25.35
C ALA A 131 7.88 39.35 -24.66
N VAL A 132 7.82 39.41 -23.32
CA VAL A 132 8.45 40.51 -22.55
C VAL A 132 9.98 40.43 -22.64
N GLY A 133 10.58 39.25 -22.47
CA GLY A 133 12.02 39.07 -22.58
C GLY A 133 12.56 39.36 -23.98
N GLU A 134 11.83 39.00 -25.03
CA GLU A 134 12.15 39.35 -26.41
C GLU A 134 12.08 40.87 -26.62
N ALA A 135 11.01 41.51 -26.15
CA ALA A 135 10.86 42.97 -26.25
C ALA A 135 11.95 43.73 -25.46
N GLU A 136 12.33 43.25 -24.27
CA GLU A 136 13.42 43.82 -23.48
C GLU A 136 14.78 43.61 -24.16
N ALA A 137 15.03 42.42 -24.70
CA ALA A 137 16.26 42.12 -25.44
C ALA A 137 16.39 43.00 -26.70
N ASP A 138 15.31 43.17 -27.46
CA ASP A 138 15.28 44.07 -28.61
C ASP A 138 15.45 45.53 -28.20
N GLY A 139 14.81 45.96 -27.12
CA GLY A 139 15.00 47.31 -26.58
C GLY A 139 16.44 47.56 -26.14
N LEU A 140 17.09 46.57 -25.53
CA LEU A 140 18.50 46.66 -25.13
C LEU A 140 19.43 46.65 -26.34
N ARG A 141 19.13 45.84 -27.37
CA ARG A 141 19.88 45.80 -28.64
C ARG A 141 19.83 47.14 -29.37
N LEU A 142 18.65 47.73 -29.51
CA LEU A 142 18.48 49.06 -30.11
C LEU A 142 19.19 50.14 -29.31
N LYS A 143 19.12 50.09 -27.96
CA LYS A 143 19.90 50.99 -27.10
C LYS A 143 21.40 50.80 -27.32
N ALA A 144 21.90 49.56 -27.36
CA ALA A 144 23.31 49.27 -27.56
C ALA A 144 23.81 49.77 -28.94
N GLU A 145 23.00 49.62 -29.99
CA GLU A 145 23.27 50.14 -31.33
C GLU A 145 23.32 51.68 -31.33
N ALA A 146 22.33 52.34 -30.71
CA ALA A 146 22.38 53.79 -30.50
C ALA A 146 23.61 54.23 -29.70
N PHE A 147 24.03 53.44 -28.70
CA PHE A 147 25.27 53.68 -27.94
C PHE A 147 26.55 53.45 -28.74
N ALA A 148 26.53 52.58 -29.74
CA ALA A 148 27.63 52.38 -30.67
C ALA A 148 27.81 53.60 -31.59
N GLU A 149 26.70 54.17 -32.07
CA GLU A 149 26.68 55.36 -32.93
C GLU A 149 27.00 56.68 -32.20
N PHE A 150 26.86 56.74 -30.86
CA PHE A 150 27.30 57.91 -30.10
C PHE A 150 28.82 58.12 -30.24
N SER A 151 29.20 59.29 -30.73
CA SER A 151 30.61 59.71 -30.89
C SER A 151 31.39 59.63 -29.57
N GLN A 152 32.72 59.53 -29.64
CA GLN A 152 33.59 59.46 -28.46
C GLN A 152 33.35 60.62 -27.47
N ALA A 153 32.88 61.78 -27.94
CA ALA A 153 32.54 62.93 -27.11
C ALA A 153 31.31 62.71 -26.21
N ALA A 154 30.30 61.97 -26.68
CA ALA A 154 29.09 61.67 -25.90
C ALA A 154 29.37 60.61 -24.82
N LYS A 155 30.25 59.64 -25.09
CA LYS A 155 30.71 58.65 -24.11
C LYS A 155 31.49 59.32 -22.98
N LEU A 156 32.35 60.30 -23.30
CA LEU A 156 33.09 61.08 -22.30
C LEU A 156 32.16 61.90 -21.40
N ARG A 157 31.11 62.52 -21.96
CA ARG A 157 30.12 63.28 -21.18
C ARG A 157 29.36 62.39 -20.19
N LEU A 158 28.97 61.19 -20.61
CA LEU A 158 28.27 60.23 -19.75
C LEU A 158 29.15 59.75 -18.58
N ILE A 159 30.45 59.51 -18.84
CA ILE A 159 31.43 59.20 -17.79
C ILE A 159 31.57 60.37 -16.82
N LEU A 160 31.67 61.61 -17.32
CA LEU A 160 31.75 62.83 -16.50
C LEU A 160 30.50 63.05 -15.63
N ASP A 161 29.32 62.67 -16.12
CA ASP A 161 28.06 62.78 -15.36
C ASP A 161 27.87 61.65 -14.34
N CYS A 162 28.45 60.45 -14.56
CA CYS A 162 28.46 59.33 -13.59
C CYS A 162 29.58 59.42 -12.55
N LEU A 163 30.66 60.16 -12.83
CA LEU A 163 31.79 60.38 -11.92
C LEU A 163 31.41 60.87 -10.51
N PRO A 164 30.42 61.77 -10.32
CA PRO A 164 30.02 62.24 -9.00
C PRO A 164 29.42 61.16 -8.09
N SER A 165 28.65 60.20 -8.64
CA SER A 165 28.05 59.14 -7.82
C SER A 165 29.10 58.13 -7.39
N VAL A 166 30.03 57.77 -8.29
CA VAL A 166 31.16 56.90 -7.98
C VAL A 166 32.08 57.58 -6.97
N ALA A 167 32.37 58.87 -7.15
CA ALA A 167 33.13 59.64 -6.18
C ALA A 167 32.42 59.69 -4.82
N ALA A 168 31.09 59.80 -4.77
CA ALA A 168 30.33 59.79 -3.53
C ALA A 168 30.39 58.43 -2.81
N GLU A 169 30.29 57.30 -3.52
CA GLU A 169 30.42 55.96 -2.91
C GLU A 169 31.85 55.65 -2.46
N VAL A 170 32.86 56.09 -3.21
CA VAL A 170 34.27 55.95 -2.83
C VAL A 170 34.63 56.87 -1.65
N CYS A 171 34.03 58.05 -1.56
CA CYS A 171 34.18 58.97 -0.43
C CYS A 171 33.33 58.60 0.79
N ALA A 172 32.28 57.78 0.65
CA ALA A 172 31.42 57.36 1.76
C ALA A 172 32.18 56.70 2.93
N PRO A 173 33.16 55.80 2.71
CA PRO A 173 33.99 55.28 3.80
C PRO A 173 35.03 56.31 4.33
N LEU A 174 35.55 57.21 3.50
CA LEU A 174 36.49 58.27 3.92
C LEU A 174 35.83 59.37 4.75
N ALA A 175 34.55 59.69 4.49
CA ALA A 175 33.78 60.67 5.24
C ALA A 175 33.33 60.17 6.63
N LYS A 176 33.29 58.84 6.85
CA LYS A 176 32.94 58.23 8.16
C LYS A 176 34.12 58.11 9.12
N THR A 177 35.37 58.25 8.65
CA THR A 177 36.57 58.25 9.51
C THR A 177 37.01 59.68 9.79
N SER A 178 36.55 60.25 10.90
CA SER A 178 36.79 61.66 11.26
C SER A 178 38.18 61.95 11.85
N GLU A 179 39.02 60.93 12.08
CA GLU A 179 40.35 61.11 12.65
C GLU A 179 41.30 59.97 12.25
N ILE A 180 42.30 60.26 11.42
CA ILE A 180 43.42 59.35 11.15
C ILE A 180 44.56 59.75 12.10
N VAL A 181 44.64 59.10 13.26
CA VAL A 181 45.79 59.25 14.15
C VAL A 181 46.91 58.37 13.62
N ILE A 182 47.92 58.99 13.00
CA ILE A 182 49.17 58.31 12.64
C ILE A 182 49.93 58.05 13.95
N LEU A 183 49.78 56.85 14.50
CA LEU A 183 50.67 56.34 15.53
C LEU A 183 52.01 56.03 14.88
N GLY A 184 52.90 57.04 14.89
CA GLY A 184 54.31 56.86 14.56
C GLY A 184 54.97 55.90 15.55
N GLY A 185 55.02 54.61 15.18
CA GLY A 185 55.79 53.60 15.88
C GLY A 185 57.27 53.99 15.91
N GLU A 186 57.82 54.05 17.12
CA GLU A 186 59.17 54.49 17.44
C GLU A 186 60.24 53.75 16.65
N THR A 187 61.11 54.50 15.97
CA THR A 187 62.56 54.24 15.89
C THR A 187 63.27 55.38 15.17
N ARG A 188 63.64 56.49 15.87
CA ARG A 188 64.95 57.17 15.63
C ARG A 188 65.29 58.36 16.55
N LYS A 189 66.45 58.16 17.21
CA LYS A 189 67.63 59.01 17.49
C LYS A 189 67.48 60.50 17.87
N PRO A 190 68.19 60.96 18.92
CA PRO A 190 68.07 62.32 19.45
C PRO A 190 68.89 63.33 18.62
N GLY A 191 68.29 64.50 18.35
CA GLY A 191 69.03 65.69 17.93
C GLY A 191 68.67 66.29 16.58
N VAL A 192 67.40 66.57 16.29
CA VAL A 192 66.98 67.61 15.32
C VAL A 192 65.64 68.20 15.80
N ALA A 193 65.53 69.52 15.81
CA ALA A 193 64.37 70.30 16.24
C ALA A 193 63.15 70.12 15.29
N PRO A 194 61.91 70.45 15.72
CA PRO A 194 60.69 70.00 15.06
C PRO A 194 60.47 70.76 13.76
N THR A 195 60.12 70.06 12.68
CA THR A 195 59.69 70.73 11.44
C THR A 195 58.55 69.97 10.76
N THR A 196 57.38 70.52 11.02
CA THR A 196 56.17 70.62 10.21
C THR A 196 56.26 70.23 8.72
N VAL A 197 55.30 69.41 8.30
CA VAL A 197 54.65 69.25 6.97
C VAL A 197 55.46 68.70 5.77
N ALA A 198 56.78 68.62 5.80
CA ALA A 198 57.55 68.12 4.63
C ALA A 198 57.62 66.57 4.51
N SER A 199 57.40 65.82 5.59
CA SER A 199 57.43 64.35 5.58
C SER A 199 56.13 63.70 5.06
N VAL A 200 55.03 64.45 4.98
CA VAL A 200 53.74 63.97 4.46
C VAL A 200 53.81 63.71 2.94
N SER A 201 54.59 64.51 2.20
CA SER A 201 54.80 64.33 0.77
C SER A 201 55.59 63.07 0.42
N GLU A 202 56.52 62.64 1.29
CA GLU A 202 57.33 61.45 1.06
C GLU A 202 56.56 60.15 1.35
N ASP A 203 55.68 60.17 2.36
CA ASP A 203 54.79 59.05 2.69
C ASP A 203 53.61 58.91 1.70
N MET A 204 53.12 60.02 1.13
CA MET A 204 52.09 59.97 0.08
C MET A 204 52.62 59.38 -1.24
N ILE A 205 53.91 59.59 -1.56
CA ILE A 205 54.59 58.94 -2.70
C ILE A 205 54.72 57.42 -2.46
N ARG A 206 54.93 56.99 -1.22
CA ARG A 206 54.97 55.56 -0.87
C ARG A 206 53.58 54.91 -0.85
N ILE A 207 52.54 55.61 -0.42
CA ILE A 207 51.15 55.14 -0.45
C ILE A 207 50.61 55.09 -1.89
N ALA A 208 50.95 56.05 -2.74
CA ALA A 208 50.65 56.01 -4.17
C ALA A 208 51.35 54.83 -4.88
N GLY A 209 52.55 54.45 -4.41
CA GLY A 209 53.28 53.27 -4.91
C GLY A 209 52.70 51.92 -4.46
N THR A 210 52.01 51.85 -3.31
CA THR A 210 51.43 50.60 -2.77
C THR A 210 49.94 50.45 -3.07
N LEU A 211 49.24 51.52 -3.44
CA LEU A 211 47.86 51.51 -3.92
C LEU A 211 47.58 50.47 -5.02
N PRO A 212 48.45 50.28 -6.03
CA PRO A 212 48.26 49.23 -7.03
C PRO A 212 48.28 47.80 -6.46
N GLN A 213 49.08 47.54 -5.42
CA GLN A 213 49.15 46.23 -4.76
C GLN A 213 48.01 46.02 -3.76
N ALA A 214 47.56 47.07 -3.07
CA ALA A 214 46.44 47.00 -2.14
C ALA A 214 45.10 46.77 -2.85
N VAL A 215 44.87 47.43 -4.01
CA VAL A 215 43.69 47.18 -4.85
C VAL A 215 43.73 45.77 -5.45
N ARG A 216 44.92 45.27 -5.81
CA ARG A 216 45.11 43.89 -6.28
C ARG A 216 44.75 42.84 -5.22
N ALA A 217 45.09 43.08 -3.95
CA ALA A 217 44.83 42.17 -2.85
C ALA A 217 43.37 42.18 -2.36
N LEU A 218 42.68 43.32 -2.42
CA LEU A 218 41.30 43.47 -1.95
C LEU A 218 40.23 43.23 -3.03
N SER A 219 40.53 43.51 -4.31
CA SER A 219 39.55 43.38 -5.41
C SER A 219 39.79 42.17 -6.32
N GLY A 220 40.97 41.53 -6.28
CA GLY A 220 41.31 40.41 -7.16
C GLY A 220 41.36 40.75 -8.66
N VAL A 221 41.19 42.02 -9.04
CA VAL A 221 41.22 42.46 -10.44
C VAL A 221 42.52 43.22 -10.73
N ASP A 222 43.35 42.62 -11.59
CA ASP A 222 44.56 43.24 -12.14
C ASP A 222 44.20 44.22 -13.27
N LEU A 223 44.22 45.54 -13.00
CA LEU A 223 44.06 46.57 -14.05
C LEU A 223 45.19 46.52 -15.12
N SER A 224 46.33 45.90 -14.81
CA SER A 224 47.40 45.65 -15.80
C SER A 224 47.02 44.61 -16.85
N LYS A 225 46.03 43.74 -16.60
CA LYS A 225 45.53 42.75 -17.57
C LYS A 225 44.39 43.29 -18.44
N VAL A 226 43.66 44.30 -17.97
CA VAL A 226 42.59 44.94 -18.76
C VAL A 226 43.18 45.77 -19.91
N PHE A 227 44.32 46.44 -19.70
CA PHE A 227 44.99 47.19 -20.77
C PHE A 227 45.61 46.30 -21.86
N LEU A 228 45.93 45.04 -21.56
CA LEU A 228 46.49 44.10 -22.54
C LEU A 228 45.42 43.40 -23.40
N PHE A 229 44.13 43.49 -23.04
CA PHE A 229 43.04 42.91 -23.85
C PHE A 229 42.45 43.91 -24.86
N ILE A 230 42.97 45.14 -24.91
CA ILE A 230 42.56 46.20 -25.85
C ILE A 230 43.79 46.76 -26.58
N LEU A 231 44.72 45.87 -26.97
CA LEU A 231 45.64 46.13 -28.08
C LEU A 231 45.56 44.98 -29.08
#